data_AF-A0A954UJR5-F1
#
_entry.id   AF-A0A954UJR5-F1
#
_cell.length_a   1.000
_cell.length_b   1.000
_cell.length_c   1.000
_cell.angle_alpha   90.00
_cell.angle_beta   90.00
_cell.angle_gamma   90.00
#
_symmetry.space_group_name_H-M   'P 1'
#
loop_
_entity.id
_entity.type
_entity.pdbx_description
1 polymer ?
#
loop_
_entity_poly.entity_id
_entity_poly.type
_entity_poly.pdbx_seq_one_letter_code
_entity_poly.pdbx_strand_id
1 'polypeptide(L)'
;MQPNWPDKTDVAVTLVLLSVIIVLPLLGYWLTILDIRRYLRALRGVLMVVSQVRYRVPAWSQRETPNCLRAFGLQLPCNEHELKEAYRRRAKELHPDRGGDIHKFLTLQQQFEQAQHFLRNHS
;
A
#
# COMPACT_ATOMS: atom_id res chain seq x y z
N MET A 1 23.92 48.36 43.67
CA MET A 1 23.43 48.00 42.33
C MET A 1 22.98 46.55 42.35
N GLN A 2 21.69 46.27 42.21
CA GLN A 2 21.23 44.90 42.00
C GLN A 2 21.41 44.56 40.52
N PRO A 3 22.02 43.40 40.17
CA PRO A 3 22.21 43.00 38.78
C PRO A 3 20.84 42.72 38.14
N ASN A 4 20.57 43.40 37.02
CA ASN A 4 19.37 43.23 36.21
C ASN A 4 19.46 41.91 35.44
N TRP A 5 19.14 40.82 36.13
CA TRP A 5 18.88 39.52 35.53
C TRP A 5 17.42 39.48 35.03
N PRO A 6 17.10 38.97 33.84
CA PRO A 6 17.97 38.35 32.83
C PRO A 6 18.34 39.29 31.67
N ASP A 7 19.57 39.13 31.16
CA ASP A 7 20.04 39.84 29.97
C ASP A 7 19.44 39.21 28.69
N LYS A 8 19.35 39.97 27.60
CA LYS A 8 18.70 39.48 26.35
C LYS A 8 19.38 38.22 25.79
N THR A 9 20.67 38.07 26.07
CA THR A 9 21.48 36.91 25.71
C THR A 9 21.08 35.66 26.49
N ASP A 10 20.77 35.78 27.78
CA ASP A 10 20.37 34.64 28.61
C ASP A 10 19.01 34.07 28.19
N VAL A 11 18.08 34.96 27.80
CA VAL A 11 16.78 34.56 27.25
C VAL A 11 16.94 33.87 25.89
N ALA A 12 17.82 34.37 25.03
CA ALA A 12 18.08 33.75 23.74
C ALA A 12 18.71 32.35 23.90
N VAL A 13 19.68 32.20 24.80
CA VAL A 13 20.35 30.91 25.06
C VAL A 13 19.37 29.90 25.64
N THR A 14 18.54 30.30 26.60
CA THR A 14 17.54 29.41 27.20
C THR A 14 16.49 28.95 26.20
N LEU A 15 16.00 29.83 25.32
CA LEU A 15 15.05 29.45 24.26
C LEU A 15 15.65 28.50 23.24
N VAL A 16 16.91 28.72 22.83
CA VAL A 16 17.61 27.80 21.94
C VAL A 16 17.76 26.43 22.60
N LEU A 17 18.18 26.39 23.87
CA LEU A 17 18.36 25.14 24.60
C LEU A 17 17.05 24.35 24.70
N LEU A 18 15.95 25.03 25.05
CA LEU A 18 14.62 24.43 25.12
C LEU A 18 14.16 23.93 23.74
N SER A 19 14.42 24.68 22.68
CA SER A 19 14.08 24.25 21.33
C SER A 19 14.81 22.97 20.94
N VAL A 20 16.10 22.84 21.30
CA VAL A 20 16.88 21.62 21.02
C VAL A 20 16.32 20.44 21.81
N ILE A 21 16.01 20.63 23.09
CA ILE A 21 15.44 19.59 23.96
C ILE A 21 14.09 19.08 23.42
N ILE A 22 13.29 19.92 22.77
CA ILE A 22 11.97 19.55 22.24
C ILE A 22 12.07 18.99 20.82
N VAL A 23 12.90 19.60 19.96
CA VAL A 23 13.00 19.23 18.54
C VAL A 23 13.70 17.88 18.37
N LEU A 24 14.74 17.58 19.15
CA LEU A 24 15.48 16.32 19.01
C LEU A 24 14.59 15.08 19.24
N PRO A 25 13.80 15.00 20.34
CA PRO A 25 12.90 13.87 20.57
C PRO A 25 11.75 13.80 19.56
N LEU A 26 11.18 14.94 19.17
CA LEU A 26 10.11 14.98 18.16
C LEU A 26 10.61 14.47 16.81
N LEU A 27 11.81 14.86 16.40
CA LEU A 27 12.40 14.43 15.15
C LEU A 27 12.76 12.94 15.19
N GLY A 28 13.30 12.45 16.31
CA GLY A 28 13.53 11.03 16.54
C GLY A 28 12.23 10.21 16.46
N TYR A 29 11.17 10.67 17.12
CA TYR A 29 9.85 10.04 17.09
C TYR A 29 9.23 10.05 15.68
N TRP A 30 9.44 11.12 14.91
CA TRP A 30 8.95 11.17 13.54
C TRP A 30 9.68 10.17 12.63
N LEU A 31 11.00 10.03 12.79
CA LEU A 31 11.80 9.04 12.06
C LEU A 31 11.38 7.60 12.39
N THR A 32 11.11 7.28 13.66
CA THR A 32 10.64 5.94 14.04
C THR A 32 9.26 5.64 13.44
N ILE A 33 8.35 6.61 13.41
CA ILE A 33 7.04 6.46 12.73
C ILE A 33 7.22 6.19 11.24
N LEU A 34 8.09 6.95 10.57
CA LEU A 34 8.33 6.77 9.14
C LEU A 34 8.91 5.39 8.83
N ASP A 35 9.84 4.93 9.66
CA ASP A 35 10.46 3.62 9.49
C ASP A 35 9.48 2.48 9.74
N ILE A 36 8.64 2.57 10.79
CA ILE A 36 7.53 1.63 11.02
C ILE A 36 6.60 1.57 9.81
N ARG A 37 6.23 2.72 9.22
CA ARG A 37 5.38 2.76 8.01
C ARG A 37 6.07 2.15 6.79
N ARG A 38 7.40 2.23 6.69
CA ARG A 38 8.17 1.58 5.62
C ARG A 38 8.23 0.06 5.86
N TYR A 39 8.53 -0.36 7.08
CA TYR A 39 8.58 -1.75 7.51
C TYR A 39 7.24 -2.46 7.27
N LEU A 40 6.13 -1.85 7.66
CA LEU A 40 4.79 -2.40 7.44
C LEU A 40 4.44 -2.53 5.95
N ARG A 41 4.89 -1.60 5.09
CA ARG A 41 4.70 -1.70 3.64
C ARG A 41 5.50 -2.86 3.04
N ALA A 42 6.75 -3.03 3.46
CA ALA A 42 7.58 -4.15 3.03
C ALA A 42 7.01 -5.50 3.51
N LEU A 43 6.57 -5.57 4.77
CA LEU A 43 5.97 -6.76 5.36
C LEU A 43 4.69 -7.18 4.61
N ARG A 44 3.82 -6.24 4.24
CA ARG A 44 2.63 -6.54 3.44
C ARG A 44 2.95 -7.16 2.08
N GLY A 45 4.00 -6.67 1.41
CA GLY A 45 4.45 -7.25 0.14
C GLY A 45 4.96 -8.68 0.30
N VAL A 46 5.76 -8.94 1.34
CA VAL A 46 6.28 -10.29 1.64
C VAL A 46 5.16 -11.24 2.04
N LEU A 47 4.22 -10.80 2.88
CA LEU A 47 3.09 -11.63 3.31
C LEU A 47 2.24 -12.08 2.12
N MET A 48 2.08 -11.20 1.13
CA MET A 48 1.32 -11.48 -0.09
C MET A 48 2.03 -12.45 -1.02
N VAL A 49 3.35 -12.38 -1.14
CA VAL A 49 4.14 -13.37 -1.89
C VAL A 49 4.09 -14.74 -1.18
N VAL A 50 4.19 -14.74 0.15
CA VAL A 50 4.15 -15.98 0.94
C VAL A 50 2.75 -16.61 0.95
N SER A 51 1.67 -15.82 0.89
CA SER A 51 0.31 -16.37 0.75
C SER A 51 0.15 -17.11 -0.59
N GLN A 52 0.71 -16.60 -1.68
CA GLN A 52 0.68 -17.27 -2.98
C GLN A 52 1.44 -18.61 -2.99
N VAL A 53 2.54 -18.72 -2.24
CA VAL A 53 3.30 -19.98 -2.14
C VAL A 53 2.50 -21.10 -1.46
N ARG A 54 1.50 -20.77 -0.62
CA ARG A 54 0.69 -21.77 0.09
C ARG A 54 -0.53 -22.28 -0.68
N TYR A 55 -0.94 -21.64 -1.77
CA TYR A 55 -2.09 -22.09 -2.57
C TYR A 55 -1.65 -22.90 -3.81
N ARG A 56 -1.13 -24.12 -3.59
CA ARG A 56 -1.21 -25.17 -4.63
C ARG A 56 -2.66 -25.65 -4.66
N VAL A 57 -3.46 -25.02 -5.51
CA VAL A 57 -4.87 -25.35 -5.66
C VAL A 57 -5.02 -26.72 -6.34
N PRO A 58 -5.81 -27.65 -5.76
CA PRO A 58 -6.12 -28.91 -6.41
C PRO A 58 -6.97 -28.69 -7.68
N ALA A 59 -6.80 -29.57 -8.68
CA ALA A 59 -7.31 -29.39 -10.04
C ALA A 59 -8.84 -29.22 -10.17
N TRP A 60 -9.61 -29.57 -9.13
CA TRP A 60 -11.07 -29.41 -9.12
C TRP A 60 -11.53 -27.96 -8.96
N SER A 61 -10.75 -27.09 -8.31
CA SER A 61 -11.05 -25.65 -8.19
C SER A 61 -10.98 -24.91 -9.53
N GLN A 62 -10.17 -25.42 -10.48
CA GLN A 62 -10.04 -24.83 -11.81
C GLN A 62 -11.34 -24.90 -12.62
N ARG A 63 -12.28 -25.79 -12.26
CA ARG A 63 -13.57 -25.95 -12.96
C ARG A 63 -14.62 -24.91 -12.56
N GLU A 64 -14.51 -24.35 -11.36
CA GLU A 64 -15.48 -23.37 -10.83
C GLU A 64 -15.02 -21.92 -11.01
N THR A 65 -13.83 -21.69 -11.58
CA THR A 65 -13.31 -20.34 -11.73
C THR A 65 -14.08 -19.58 -12.81
N PRO A 66 -14.83 -18.51 -12.49
CA PRO A 66 -15.56 -17.73 -13.47
C PRO A 66 -14.59 -17.09 -14.48
N ASN A 67 -15.03 -16.97 -15.73
CA ASN A 67 -14.22 -16.44 -16.83
C ASN A 67 -13.60 -15.06 -16.52
N CYS A 68 -14.27 -14.25 -15.69
CA CYS A 68 -13.80 -12.93 -15.27
C CYS A 68 -12.53 -13.01 -14.43
N LEU A 69 -12.39 -14.00 -13.53
CA LEU A 69 -11.18 -14.20 -12.72
C LEU A 69 -10.04 -14.82 -13.55
N ARG A 70 -10.38 -15.71 -14.50
CA ARG A 70 -9.43 -16.30 -15.43
C ARG A 70 -8.75 -15.24 -16.31
N ALA A 71 -9.45 -14.18 -16.69
CA ALA A 71 -8.88 -13.05 -17.43
C ALA A 71 -7.75 -12.34 -16.67
N PHE A 72 -7.77 -12.38 -15.32
CA PHE A 72 -6.70 -11.86 -14.47
C PHE A 72 -5.65 -12.92 -14.10
N GLY A 73 -5.82 -14.17 -14.52
CA GLY A 73 -4.96 -15.29 -14.14
C GLY A 73 -5.13 -15.71 -12.68
N LEU A 74 -6.25 -15.34 -12.07
CA LEU A 74 -6.58 -15.67 -10.68
C LEU A 74 -7.47 -16.92 -10.64
N GLN A 75 -7.25 -17.76 -9.63
CA GLN A 75 -8.03 -18.97 -9.35
C GLN A 75 -8.67 -18.85 -7.97
N LEU A 76 -9.78 -19.53 -7.73
CA LEU A 76 -10.37 -19.57 -6.39
C LEU A 76 -9.57 -20.51 -5.47
N PRO A 77 -9.44 -20.20 -4.17
CA PRO A 77 -9.92 -18.99 -3.50
C PRO A 77 -8.99 -17.80 -3.76
N CYS A 78 -9.55 -16.66 -4.15
CA CYS A 78 -8.80 -15.42 -4.42
C CYS A 78 -9.32 -14.29 -3.52
N ASN A 79 -8.43 -13.44 -3.02
CA ASN A 79 -8.82 -12.30 -2.19
C ASN A 79 -9.04 -11.04 -3.04
N GLU A 80 -9.91 -10.12 -2.60
CA GLU A 80 -10.17 -8.84 -3.30
C GLU A 80 -8.87 -8.02 -3.50
N HIS A 81 -7.94 -8.14 -2.56
CA HIS A 81 -6.61 -7.54 -2.67
C HIS A 81 -5.80 -8.10 -3.85
N GLU A 82 -5.85 -9.41 -4.10
CA GLU A 82 -5.16 -10.05 -5.22
C GLU A 82 -5.75 -9.62 -6.56
N LEU A 83 -7.08 -9.51 -6.63
CA LEU A 83 -7.78 -8.98 -7.80
C LEU A 83 -7.34 -7.55 -8.12
N LYS A 84 -7.24 -6.68 -7.10
CA LYS A 84 -6.79 -5.29 -7.26
C LYS A 84 -5.33 -5.20 -7.72
N GLU A 85 -4.45 -6.07 -7.24
CA GLU A 85 -3.06 -6.08 -7.70
C GLU A 85 -2.90 -6.60 -9.12
N ALA A 86 -3.59 -7.69 -9.47
CA ALA A 86 -3.60 -8.23 -10.81
C ALA A 86 -4.16 -7.21 -11.82
N TYR A 87 -5.22 -6.48 -11.43
CA TYR A 87 -5.75 -5.35 -12.18
C TYR A 87 -4.72 -4.24 -12.37
N ARG A 88 -4.04 -3.79 -11.31
CA ARG A 88 -3.00 -2.74 -11.40
C ARG A 88 -1.85 -3.12 -12.32
N ARG A 89 -1.43 -4.39 -12.31
CA ARG A 89 -0.40 -4.90 -13.22
C ARG A 89 -0.85 -4.83 -14.68
N ARG A 90 -2.01 -5.42 -15.00
CA ARG A 90 -2.57 -5.39 -16.36
C ARG A 90 -2.89 -3.98 -16.83
N ALA A 91 -3.44 -3.13 -15.96
CA ALA A 91 -3.75 -1.74 -16.25
C ALA A 91 -2.49 -0.94 -16.61
N LYS A 92 -1.35 -1.20 -15.96
CA LYS A 92 -0.05 -0.58 -16.31
C LYS A 92 0.51 -1.06 -17.66
N GLU A 93 0.23 -2.29 -18.04
CA GLU A 93 0.63 -2.88 -19.33
C GLU A 93 -0.25 -2.38 -20.47
N LEU A 94 -1.56 -2.22 -20.23
CA LEU A 94 -2.58 -1.82 -21.19
C LEU A 94 -2.87 -0.31 -21.22
N HIS A 95 -2.15 0.50 -20.43
CA HIS A 95 -2.47 1.92 -20.28
C HIS A 95 -2.33 2.69 -21.61
N PRO A 96 -3.33 3.48 -22.04
CA PRO A 96 -3.30 4.21 -23.30
C PRO A 96 -2.15 5.22 -23.39
N ASP A 97 -1.68 5.78 -22.27
CA ASP A 97 -0.50 6.66 -22.23
C ASP A 97 0.80 6.01 -22.73
N ARG A 98 0.83 4.68 -22.85
CA ARG A 98 1.97 3.91 -23.42
C ARG A 98 1.71 3.40 -24.84
N GLY A 99 0.68 3.92 -25.51
CA GLY A 99 0.22 3.43 -26.81
C GLY A 99 -0.74 2.23 -26.71
N GLY A 100 -1.34 2.03 -25.53
CA GLY A 100 -2.32 0.98 -25.28
C GLY A 100 -3.69 1.26 -25.91
N ASP A 101 -4.46 0.20 -26.11
CA ASP A 101 -5.80 0.25 -26.72
C ASP A 101 -6.87 0.54 -25.64
N ILE A 102 -7.55 1.68 -25.75
CA ILE A 102 -8.60 2.14 -24.84
C ILE A 102 -9.72 1.10 -24.74
N HIS A 103 -10.07 0.41 -25.83
CA HIS A 103 -11.12 -0.60 -25.81
C HIS A 103 -10.73 -1.78 -24.92
N LYS A 104 -9.47 -2.23 -24.98
CA LYS A 104 -8.97 -3.30 -24.13
C LYS A 104 -8.91 -2.88 -22.67
N PHE A 105 -8.61 -1.62 -22.38
CA PHE A 105 -8.65 -1.09 -21.02
C PHE A 105 -10.07 -1.07 -20.45
N LEU A 106 -11.06 -0.63 -21.23
CA LEU A 106 -12.47 -0.64 -20.81
C LEU A 106 -12.99 -2.07 -20.58
N THR A 107 -12.65 -3.02 -21.45
CA THR A 107 -12.99 -4.44 -21.26
C THR A 107 -12.35 -5.00 -19.98
N LEU A 108 -11.09 -4.65 -19.71
CA LEU A 108 -10.40 -5.03 -18.47
C LEU A 108 -11.12 -4.48 -17.23
N GLN A 109 -11.57 -3.23 -17.29
CA GLN A 109 -12.28 -2.58 -16.19
C GLN A 109 -13.64 -3.25 -15.92
N GLN A 110 -14.40 -3.59 -16.96
CA GLN A 110 -15.67 -4.32 -16.83
C GLN A 110 -15.47 -5.71 -16.22
N GLN A 111 -14.44 -6.45 -16.65
CA GLN A 111 -14.12 -7.76 -16.09
C GLN A 111 -13.71 -7.68 -14.62
N PHE A 112 -13.01 -6.61 -14.23
CA PHE A 112 -12.63 -6.36 -12.84
C PHE A 112 -13.86 -6.12 -11.95
N GLU A 113 -14.80 -5.30 -12.40
CA GLU A 113 -16.03 -5.00 -11.66
C GLU A 113 -16.89 -6.27 -11.47
N GLN A 114 -17.03 -7.08 -12.51
CA GLN A 114 -17.72 -8.37 -12.43
C GLN A 114 -17.05 -9.34 -11.44
N ALA A 115 -15.73 -9.43 -11.47
CA ALA A 115 -14.97 -10.27 -10.55
C ALA A 115 -15.11 -9.78 -9.09
N GLN A 116 -15.11 -8.47 -8.87
CA GLN A 116 -15.29 -7.88 -7.54
C GLN A 116 -16.69 -8.16 -6.98
N HIS A 117 -17.72 -8.03 -7.82
CA HIS A 117 -19.10 -8.35 -7.44
C HIS A 117 -19.27 -9.84 -7.11
N PHE A 118 -18.64 -10.72 -7.90
CA PHE A 118 -18.67 -12.16 -7.63
C PHE A 118 -18.04 -12.51 -6.27
N LEU A 119 -16.85 -11.96 -5.98
CA LEU A 119 -16.15 -12.19 -4.71
C LEU A 119 -16.94 -11.66 -3.51
N ARG A 120 -17.59 -10.49 -3.64
CA ARG A 120 -18.44 -9.93 -2.57
C ARG A 120 -19.65 -10.80 -2.25
N ASN A 121 -20.22 -11.45 -3.26
CA ASN A 121 -21.40 -12.30 -3.09
C ASN A 121 -21.07 -13.73 -2.63
N HIS A 122 -19.82 -14.17 -2.78
CA HIS A 122 -19.35 -15.52 -2.44
C HIS A 122 -18.32 -15.54 -1.28
N SER A 123 -18.21 -14.45 -0.50
CA SER A 123 -17.41 -14.36 0.73
C SER A 123 -18.27 -14.53 1.98
#